data_AF-A0A925MUH9-F1
#
_entry.id   AF-A0A925MUH9-F1
#
_cell.length_a   1.000
_cell.length_b   1.000
_cell.length_c   1.000
_cell.angle_alpha   90.00
_cell.angle_beta   90.00
_cell.angle_gamma   90.00
#
_symmetry.space_group_name_H-M   'P 1'
#
loop_
_entity.id
_entity.type
_entity.pdbx_description
1 polymer ?
#
loop_
_entity_poly.entity_id
_entity_poly.type
_entity_poly.pdbx_seq_one_letter_code
_entity_poly.pdbx_strand_id
1 'polypeptide(L)'
;MKKQQRSKSKSSRTLVTKKALLKGPQEAPIVVRNSPIHGKGVYALRNIKKGERIVEYVGDRISHAEADRRYMDKGDDDGHTFLFIATNRTVIDGTVNGNDARFINHSCEPNCESVIDNKRVYVEATRNIKAGAELGYDYQLTWESTDDPTDLANYVCYCGAKRCRSTMLDREPLDLIKKKQKLAASKRAARKKKSLRKKSHAKAK
;
A
#
# COMPACT_ATOMS: atom_id res chain seq x y z
N MET A 1 -56.61 40.63 30.30
CA MET A 1 -57.55 39.47 30.26
C MET A 1 -56.74 38.18 30.18
N LYS A 2 -57.13 37.20 31.00
CA LYS A 2 -56.74 35.78 31.09
C LYS A 2 -55.27 35.37 31.40
N LYS A 3 -55.17 34.86 32.63
CA LYS A 3 -54.15 34.04 33.30
C LYS A 3 -53.97 32.64 32.68
N GLN A 4 -52.87 31.98 33.10
CA GLN A 4 -52.61 30.53 33.23
C GLN A 4 -52.22 29.77 31.93
N GLN A 5 -51.30 28.79 31.91
CA GLN A 5 -50.70 27.97 32.98
C GLN A 5 -49.40 27.28 32.49
N ARG A 6 -48.60 26.82 33.46
CA ARG A 6 -47.33 26.08 33.34
C ARG A 6 -47.54 24.63 32.85
N SER A 7 -46.54 24.03 32.20
CA SER A 7 -45.92 22.79 32.69
C SER A 7 -44.52 22.58 32.09
N LYS A 8 -43.58 22.12 32.92
CA LYS A 8 -42.27 21.58 32.52
C LYS A 8 -42.39 20.06 32.54
N SER A 9 -41.83 19.37 31.54
CA SER A 9 -41.22 18.06 31.77
C SER A 9 -40.01 17.87 30.83
N LYS A 10 -38.89 17.47 31.41
CA LYS A 10 -37.69 16.99 30.73
C LYS A 10 -37.76 15.46 30.72
N SER A 11 -37.46 14.83 29.59
CA SER A 11 -36.97 13.44 29.49
C SER A 11 -36.30 13.29 28.11
N SER A 12 -34.97 13.38 27.99
CA SER A 12 -33.96 12.31 28.09
C SER A 12 -34.03 11.24 26.98
N ARG A 13 -33.00 11.26 26.10
CA ARG A 13 -32.38 10.20 25.26
C ARG A 13 -33.33 9.22 24.51
N THR A 14 -33.19 8.99 23.21
CA THR A 14 -32.09 8.19 22.63
C THR A 14 -32.14 8.21 21.09
N LEU A 15 -30.95 8.35 20.49
CA LEU A 15 -30.47 7.93 19.15
C LEU A 15 -31.49 7.45 18.10
N VAL A 16 -31.52 8.14 16.96
CA VAL A 16 -31.61 7.45 15.66
C VAL A 16 -30.53 8.01 14.73
N THR A 17 -29.46 7.25 14.63
CA THR A 17 -28.44 7.32 13.58
C THR A 17 -29.12 7.13 12.22
N LYS A 18 -29.36 8.22 11.48
CA LYS A 18 -29.63 8.13 10.06
C LYS A 18 -28.31 7.90 9.33
N LYS A 19 -27.94 6.61 9.33
CA LYS A 19 -27.34 5.85 8.24
C LYS A 19 -26.97 6.75 7.07
N ALA A 20 -25.66 6.99 6.88
CA ALA A 20 -25.12 7.51 5.64
C ALA A 20 -25.81 6.74 4.50
N LEU A 21 -26.61 7.45 3.72
CA LEU A 21 -27.20 6.94 2.51
C LEU A 21 -26.08 6.26 1.73
N LEU A 22 -26.24 4.96 1.52
CA LEU A 22 -25.36 4.14 0.71
C LEU A 22 -25.34 4.79 -0.68
N LYS A 23 -24.33 5.64 -0.91
CA LYS A 23 -24.01 6.08 -2.27
C LYS A 23 -23.71 4.78 -3.02
N GLY A 24 -24.39 4.55 -4.15
CA GLY A 24 -23.96 3.54 -5.13
C GLY A 24 -22.48 3.73 -5.46
N PRO A 25 -21.81 2.75 -6.11
CA PRO A 25 -20.38 2.83 -6.34
C PRO A 25 -20.06 4.16 -6.99
N GLN A 26 -19.49 5.07 -6.21
CA GLN A 26 -19.01 6.34 -6.73
C GLN A 26 -17.82 5.96 -7.57
N GLU A 27 -17.89 6.24 -8.87
CA GLU A 27 -16.74 6.08 -9.75
C GLU A 27 -15.52 6.70 -9.08
N ALA A 28 -14.42 5.96 -9.06
CA ALA A 28 -13.20 6.43 -8.43
C ALA A 28 -12.82 7.80 -9.03
N PRO A 29 -12.36 8.78 -8.24
CA PRO A 29 -12.13 10.16 -8.69
C PRO A 29 -10.83 10.27 -9.50
N ILE A 30 -10.65 9.40 -10.47
CA ILE A 30 -9.40 9.18 -11.21
C ILE A 30 -9.66 9.07 -12.71
N VAL A 31 -8.63 9.36 -13.50
CA VAL A 31 -8.65 9.18 -14.96
C VAL A 31 -7.27 8.73 -15.45
N VAL A 32 -7.25 7.85 -16.44
CA VAL A 32 -6.01 7.39 -17.07
C VAL A 32 -5.61 8.35 -18.19
N ARG A 33 -4.33 8.71 -18.24
CA ARG A 33 -3.73 9.53 -19.32
C ARG A 33 -2.32 9.01 -19.64
N ASN A 34 -1.72 9.48 -20.72
CA ASN A 34 -0.30 9.23 -20.96
C ASN A 34 0.53 9.91 -19.86
N SER A 35 1.54 9.19 -19.35
CA SER A 35 2.39 9.66 -18.27
C SER A 35 3.80 9.95 -18.76
N PRO A 36 4.43 11.04 -18.29
CA PRO A 36 5.85 11.27 -18.51
C PRO A 36 6.75 10.33 -17.68
N ILE A 37 6.20 9.63 -16.69
CA ILE A 37 6.93 8.65 -15.87
C ILE A 37 7.13 7.37 -16.69
N HIS A 38 6.04 6.77 -17.13
CA HIS A 38 6.05 5.52 -17.87
C HIS A 38 4.67 5.24 -18.48
N GLY A 39 4.60 4.99 -19.80
CA GLY A 39 3.38 4.59 -20.50
C GLY A 39 2.14 5.41 -20.12
N LYS A 40 1.25 4.80 -19.33
CA LYS A 40 0.05 5.43 -18.78
C LYS A 40 0.22 5.76 -17.30
N GLY A 41 -0.49 6.78 -16.84
CA GLY A 41 -0.58 7.18 -15.44
C GLY A 41 -2.02 7.45 -15.04
N VAL A 42 -2.27 7.44 -13.73
CA VAL A 42 -3.57 7.74 -13.14
C VAL A 42 -3.55 9.12 -12.52
N TYR A 43 -4.51 9.96 -12.85
CA TYR A 43 -4.57 11.36 -12.43
C TYR A 43 -5.83 11.63 -11.62
N ALA A 44 -5.73 12.48 -10.60
CA ALA A 44 -6.88 12.88 -9.81
C ALA A 44 -7.85 13.78 -10.61
N LEU A 45 -9.14 13.42 -10.70
CA LEU A 45 -10.16 14.24 -11.35
C LEU A 45 -10.61 15.43 -10.49
N ARG A 46 -10.41 15.35 -9.18
CA ARG A 46 -10.73 16.38 -8.20
C ARG A 46 -9.67 16.43 -7.12
N ASN A 47 -9.80 17.40 -6.22
CA ASN A 47 -9.01 17.38 -4.99
C ASN A 47 -9.37 16.13 -4.16
N ILE A 48 -8.35 15.43 -3.66
CA ILE A 48 -8.45 14.25 -2.80
C ILE A 48 -7.81 14.59 -1.46
N LYS A 49 -8.49 14.27 -0.36
CA LYS A 49 -7.97 14.56 0.99
C LYS A 49 -7.00 13.46 1.44
N LYS A 50 -6.05 13.82 2.30
CA LYS A 50 -5.23 12.84 3.02
C LYS A 50 -6.14 11.83 3.75
N GLY A 51 -5.79 10.54 3.67
CA GLY A 51 -6.51 9.42 4.26
C GLY A 51 -7.75 9.00 3.48
N GLU A 52 -8.04 9.62 2.33
CA GLU A 52 -9.15 9.22 1.49
C GLU A 52 -8.79 7.95 0.71
N ARG A 53 -9.66 6.93 0.81
CA ARG A 53 -9.59 5.72 -0.01
C ARG A 53 -10.07 6.04 -1.42
N ILE A 54 -9.15 5.97 -2.38
CA ILE A 54 -9.34 6.47 -3.75
C ILE A 54 -10.00 5.40 -4.62
N VAL A 55 -9.41 4.22 -4.66
CA VAL A 55 -9.79 3.12 -5.54
C VAL A 55 -9.33 1.79 -4.94
N GLU A 56 -10.07 0.72 -5.20
CA GLU A 56 -9.60 -0.64 -4.93
C GLU A 56 -8.77 -1.14 -6.11
N TYR A 57 -7.65 -1.80 -5.84
CA TYR A 57 -6.93 -2.54 -6.85
C TYR A 57 -7.61 -3.91 -7.06
N VAL A 58 -8.25 -4.09 -8.21
CA VAL A 58 -8.96 -5.31 -8.58
C VAL A 58 -8.27 -6.01 -9.74
N GLY A 59 -8.56 -7.29 -9.87
CA GLY A 59 -8.00 -8.19 -10.87
C GLY A 59 -8.28 -9.63 -10.47
N ASP A 60 -7.81 -10.57 -11.29
CA ASP A 60 -7.88 -11.99 -10.97
C ASP A 60 -7.11 -12.32 -9.70
N ARG A 61 -7.70 -13.16 -8.84
CA ARG A 61 -7.07 -13.57 -7.58
C ARG A 61 -6.47 -14.96 -7.74
N ILE A 62 -5.16 -15.02 -7.81
CA ILE A 62 -4.39 -16.23 -8.13
C ILE A 62 -3.41 -16.61 -7.01
N SER A 63 -2.86 -17.82 -7.08
CA SER A 63 -1.76 -18.22 -6.18
C SER A 63 -0.46 -17.56 -6.61
N HIS A 64 0.54 -17.56 -5.72
CA HIS A 64 1.89 -17.09 -6.07
C HIS A 64 2.50 -17.92 -7.22
N ALA A 65 2.39 -19.25 -7.18
CA ALA A 65 2.90 -20.12 -8.23
C ALA A 65 2.22 -19.89 -9.60
N GLU A 66 0.93 -19.56 -9.62
CA GLU A 66 0.23 -19.20 -10.86
C GLU A 66 0.66 -17.83 -11.38
N ALA A 67 0.93 -16.86 -10.48
CA ALA A 67 1.49 -15.57 -10.88
C ALA A 67 2.88 -15.75 -11.50
N ASP A 68 3.76 -16.53 -10.85
CA ASP A 68 5.08 -16.86 -11.38
C ASP A 68 4.98 -17.50 -12.76
N ARG A 69 4.13 -18.52 -12.92
CA ARG A 69 3.89 -19.18 -14.21
C ARG A 69 3.48 -18.19 -15.31
N ARG A 70 2.48 -17.34 -15.04
CA ARG A 70 1.98 -16.34 -16.02
C ARG A 70 3.07 -15.38 -16.48
N TYR A 71 3.97 -14.98 -15.58
CA TYR A 71 5.00 -13.99 -15.88
C TYR A 71 6.30 -14.60 -16.40
N MET A 72 6.59 -15.87 -16.11
CA MET A 72 7.62 -16.65 -16.79
C MET A 72 7.25 -16.90 -18.26
N ASP A 73 5.98 -17.18 -18.53
CA ASP A 73 5.48 -17.49 -19.88
C ASP A 73 5.29 -16.24 -20.76
N LYS A 74 5.45 -15.02 -20.20
CA LYS A 74 5.13 -13.75 -20.89
C LYS A 74 6.13 -13.36 -21.99
N GLY A 75 7.31 -14.00 -22.06
CA GLY A 75 8.34 -13.72 -23.06
C GLY A 75 8.92 -12.31 -22.96
N ASP A 76 9.47 -11.79 -24.07
CA ASP A 76 10.00 -10.42 -24.22
C ASP A 76 8.87 -9.35 -24.29
N ASP A 77 7.89 -9.42 -23.39
CA ASP A 77 6.91 -8.36 -23.18
C ASP A 77 7.62 -7.09 -22.66
N ASP A 78 6.93 -5.96 -22.66
CA ASP A 78 7.41 -4.64 -22.19
C ASP A 78 7.79 -4.56 -20.69
N GLY A 79 7.95 -5.71 -20.02
CA GLY A 79 8.30 -5.85 -18.62
C GLY A 79 7.18 -5.44 -17.66
N HIS A 80 5.98 -5.10 -18.15
CA HIS A 80 4.92 -4.59 -17.30
C HIS A 80 4.34 -5.69 -16.40
N THR A 81 4.44 -5.45 -15.09
CA THR A 81 3.90 -6.32 -14.04
C THR A 81 2.79 -5.61 -13.27
N PHE A 82 1.61 -6.22 -13.28
CA PHE A 82 0.41 -5.69 -12.63
C PHE A 82 -0.03 -6.55 -11.44
N LEU A 83 0.95 -6.98 -10.63
CA LEU A 83 0.73 -7.88 -9.51
C LEU A 83 0.68 -7.13 -8.17
N PHE A 84 -0.26 -7.51 -7.31
CA PHE A 84 -0.30 -7.10 -5.90
C PHE A 84 -0.42 -8.30 -4.97
N ILE A 85 0.45 -8.38 -3.98
CA ILE A 85 0.35 -9.40 -2.93
C ILE A 85 -0.76 -8.98 -1.95
N ALA A 86 -1.91 -9.64 -2.02
CA ALA A 86 -3.03 -9.39 -1.11
C ALA A 86 -2.91 -10.18 0.21
N THR A 87 -2.31 -11.37 0.15
CA THR A 87 -1.98 -12.21 1.31
C THR A 87 -0.76 -13.08 1.01
N ASN A 88 -0.27 -13.82 2.01
CA ASN A 88 0.76 -14.85 1.83
C ASN A 88 0.34 -16.02 0.90
N ARG A 89 -0.93 -16.09 0.49
CA ARG A 89 -1.46 -17.15 -0.40
C ARG A 89 -2.08 -16.60 -1.68
N THR A 90 -2.23 -15.29 -1.80
CA THR A 90 -3.02 -14.69 -2.88
C THR A 90 -2.31 -13.48 -3.45
N VAL A 91 -2.18 -13.49 -4.77
CA VAL A 91 -1.77 -12.37 -5.61
C VAL A 91 -2.99 -11.91 -6.40
N ILE A 92 -3.11 -10.60 -6.61
CA ILE A 92 -4.08 -9.99 -7.52
C ILE A 92 -3.33 -9.65 -8.80
N ASP A 93 -3.78 -10.19 -9.92
CA ASP A 93 -3.26 -9.91 -11.26
C ASP A 93 -4.20 -8.96 -11.99
N GLY A 94 -3.78 -7.70 -12.12
CA GLY A 94 -4.56 -6.63 -12.76
C GLY A 94 -4.61 -6.71 -14.28
N THR A 95 -3.92 -7.66 -14.92
CA THR A 95 -4.01 -7.87 -16.38
C THR A 95 -5.37 -8.42 -16.80
N VAL A 96 -5.98 -9.26 -15.96
CA VAL A 96 -7.26 -9.91 -16.21
C VAL A 96 -8.28 -9.39 -15.20
N ASN A 97 -9.45 -8.96 -15.69
CA ASN A 97 -10.53 -8.40 -14.86
C ASN A 97 -10.09 -7.23 -13.94
N GLY A 98 -9.04 -6.51 -14.33
CA GLY A 98 -8.51 -5.37 -13.59
C GLY A 98 -9.27 -4.07 -13.83
N ASN A 99 -8.86 -3.02 -13.11
CA ASN A 99 -9.36 -1.66 -13.33
C ASN A 99 -8.20 -0.69 -13.60
N ASP A 100 -8.52 0.60 -13.69
CA ASP A 100 -7.56 1.67 -14.01
C ASP A 100 -6.45 1.85 -12.96
N ALA A 101 -6.61 1.32 -11.73
CA ALA A 101 -5.59 1.39 -10.69
C ALA A 101 -4.28 0.68 -11.10
N ARG A 102 -4.33 -0.25 -12.07
CA ARG A 102 -3.13 -0.90 -12.63
C ARG A 102 -2.14 0.03 -13.30
N PHE A 103 -2.58 1.23 -13.69
CA PHE A 103 -1.72 2.25 -14.31
C PHE A 103 -1.16 3.27 -13.31
N ILE A 104 -1.32 3.07 -12.00
CA ILE A 104 -0.70 3.96 -11.00
C ILE A 104 0.80 3.68 -11.00
N ASN A 105 1.60 4.70 -11.33
CA ASN A 105 3.04 4.58 -11.47
C ASN A 105 3.78 4.56 -10.14
N HIS A 106 5.04 4.12 -10.20
CA HIS A 106 5.97 4.24 -9.11
C HIS A 106 6.32 5.72 -8.83
N SER A 107 6.43 6.07 -7.55
CA SER A 107 7.08 7.30 -7.12
C SER A 107 7.92 7.10 -5.87
N CYS A 108 9.14 7.64 -5.88
CA CYS A 108 10.03 7.70 -4.71
C CYS A 108 9.57 8.74 -3.67
N GLU A 109 8.72 9.70 -4.05
CA GLU A 109 8.08 10.66 -3.15
C GLU A 109 6.56 10.62 -3.34
N PRO A 110 5.93 9.50 -2.96
CA PRO A 110 4.57 9.19 -3.35
C PRO A 110 3.54 10.13 -2.72
N ASN A 111 2.35 10.14 -3.31
CA ASN A 111 1.17 10.80 -2.73
C ASN A 111 0.07 9.79 -2.33
N CYS A 112 0.28 8.52 -2.65
CA CYS A 112 -0.59 7.41 -2.28
C CYS A 112 0.20 6.26 -1.62
N GLU A 113 -0.51 5.35 -0.96
CA GLU A 113 0.01 4.07 -0.49
C GLU A 113 -1.02 2.96 -0.73
N SER A 114 -0.56 1.71 -0.75
CA SER A 114 -1.42 0.54 -0.78
C SER A 114 -1.78 0.11 0.65
N VAL A 115 -3.05 -0.11 0.90
CA VAL A 115 -3.59 -0.55 2.20
C VAL A 115 -4.35 -1.86 2.00
N ILE A 116 -3.95 -2.87 2.77
CA ILE A 116 -4.64 -4.16 2.77
C ILE A 116 -5.71 -4.15 3.87
N ASP A 117 -6.97 -4.29 3.48
CA ASP A 117 -8.11 -4.34 4.38
C ASP A 117 -9.02 -5.50 3.95
N ASN A 118 -9.29 -6.42 4.87
CA ASN A 118 -10.09 -7.63 4.63
C ASN A 118 -9.62 -8.43 3.39
N LYS A 119 -8.30 -8.58 3.21
CA LYS A 119 -7.65 -9.28 2.08
C LYS A 119 -7.88 -8.61 0.71
N ARG A 120 -8.36 -7.38 0.69
CA ARG A 120 -8.51 -6.53 -0.50
C ARG A 120 -7.44 -5.45 -0.45
N VAL A 121 -7.00 -4.98 -1.62
CA VAL A 121 -5.95 -3.98 -1.75
C VAL A 121 -6.61 -2.68 -2.17
N TYR A 122 -6.40 -1.62 -1.41
CA TYR A 122 -6.91 -0.28 -1.70
C TYR A 122 -5.76 0.69 -1.86
N VAL A 123 -5.98 1.74 -2.65
CA VAL A 123 -5.07 2.87 -2.75
C VAL A 123 -5.64 4.00 -1.91
N GLU A 124 -4.85 4.51 -0.97
CA GLU A 124 -5.22 5.60 -0.07
C GLU A 124 -4.25 6.77 -0.21
N ALA A 125 -4.76 8.00 -0.10
CA ALA A 125 -3.94 9.20 -0.20
C ALA A 125 -3.12 9.43 1.09
N THR A 126 -1.80 9.58 0.98
CA THR A 126 -0.92 9.86 2.13
C THR A 126 -0.83 11.35 2.47
N ARG A 127 -1.30 12.21 1.55
CA ARG A 127 -1.37 13.68 1.65
C ARG A 127 -2.54 14.22 0.82
N ASN A 128 -2.83 15.51 0.94
CA ASN A 128 -3.81 16.16 0.06
C ASN A 128 -3.26 16.17 -1.38
N ILE A 129 -4.10 15.78 -2.35
CA ILE A 129 -3.77 15.71 -3.77
C ILE A 129 -4.67 16.69 -4.52
N LYS A 130 -4.07 17.50 -5.40
CA LYS A 130 -4.81 18.47 -6.22
C LYS A 130 -5.39 17.78 -7.46
N ALA A 131 -6.50 18.29 -7.95
CA ALA A 131 -7.02 17.90 -9.26
C ALA A 131 -5.92 18.05 -10.33
N GLY A 132 -5.82 17.07 -11.22
CA GLY A 132 -4.82 16.99 -12.28
C GLY A 132 -3.45 16.45 -11.86
N ALA A 133 -3.20 16.20 -10.58
CA ALA A 133 -1.96 15.57 -10.14
C ALA A 133 -1.96 14.06 -10.44
N GLU A 134 -0.82 13.53 -10.89
CA GLU A 134 -0.62 12.08 -11.05
C GLU A 134 -0.54 11.40 -9.68
N LEU A 135 -1.22 10.27 -9.54
CA LEU A 135 -1.13 9.39 -8.39
C LEU A 135 0.11 8.51 -8.53
N GLY A 136 0.82 8.30 -7.43
CA GLY A 136 1.93 7.36 -7.39
C GLY A 136 2.19 6.86 -5.97
N TYR A 137 2.59 5.60 -5.87
CA TYR A 137 3.00 4.93 -4.64
C TYR A 137 4.38 4.28 -4.80
N ASP A 138 5.02 3.94 -3.68
CA ASP A 138 6.23 3.12 -3.72
C ASP A 138 5.86 1.67 -4.06
N TYR A 139 6.48 1.10 -5.08
CA TYR A 139 6.22 -0.28 -5.50
C TYR A 139 6.79 -1.31 -4.53
N GLN A 140 7.75 -0.92 -3.68
CA GLN A 140 8.39 -1.81 -2.70
C GLN A 140 8.97 -3.06 -3.37
N LEU A 141 9.62 -2.86 -4.52
CA LEU A 141 10.28 -3.94 -5.26
C LEU A 141 11.56 -4.34 -4.53
N THR A 142 11.56 -5.52 -3.94
CA THR A 142 12.74 -6.08 -3.27
C THR A 142 13.68 -6.75 -4.26
N TRP A 143 14.96 -6.78 -3.91
CA TRP A 143 16.01 -7.47 -4.65
C TRP A 143 16.99 -8.11 -3.66
N GLU A 144 17.74 -9.10 -4.10
CA GLU A 144 18.78 -9.78 -3.33
C GLU A 144 20.17 -9.31 -3.80
N SER A 145 21.15 -9.23 -2.91
CA SER A 145 22.49 -8.71 -3.26
C SER A 145 23.26 -9.57 -4.27
N THR A 146 22.74 -10.75 -4.57
CA THR A 146 23.26 -11.73 -5.52
C THR A 146 22.59 -11.68 -6.89
N ASP A 147 21.55 -10.84 -7.07
CA ASP A 147 20.85 -10.70 -8.35
C ASP A 147 21.78 -10.13 -9.43
N ASP A 148 21.54 -10.51 -10.69
CA ASP A 148 22.36 -10.06 -11.81
C ASP A 148 22.24 -8.53 -11.99
N PRO A 149 23.36 -7.78 -11.98
CA PRO A 149 23.33 -6.33 -12.19
C PRO A 149 22.65 -5.90 -13.50
N THR A 150 22.67 -6.73 -14.54
CA THR A 150 21.99 -6.45 -15.81
C THR A 150 20.47 -6.51 -15.69
N ASP A 151 19.94 -7.47 -14.91
CA ASP A 151 18.52 -7.55 -14.61
C ASP A 151 18.07 -6.38 -13.73
N LEU A 152 18.89 -6.00 -12.75
CA LEU A 152 18.61 -4.85 -11.88
C LEU A 152 18.57 -3.53 -12.67
N ALA A 153 19.33 -3.43 -13.76
CA ALA A 153 19.35 -2.25 -14.63
C ALA A 153 18.01 -2.01 -15.34
N ASN A 154 17.12 -3.01 -15.44
CA ASN A 154 15.80 -2.85 -16.03
C ASN A 154 14.84 -2.04 -15.14
N TYR A 155 15.18 -1.82 -13.87
CA TYR A 155 14.32 -1.14 -12.90
C TYR A 155 14.63 0.35 -12.74
N VAL A 156 15.09 1.04 -13.80
CA VAL A 156 15.35 2.50 -13.76
C VAL A 156 14.07 3.25 -13.37
N CYS A 157 14.20 4.26 -12.52
CA CYS A 157 13.07 5.08 -12.09
C CYS A 157 13.07 6.46 -12.75
N TYR A 158 11.94 6.77 -13.41
CA TYR A 158 11.70 8.05 -14.10
C TYR A 158 10.67 8.94 -13.36
N CYS A 159 10.42 8.71 -12.07
CA CYS A 159 9.33 9.39 -11.35
C CYS A 159 9.49 10.91 -11.17
N GLY A 160 10.67 11.48 -11.47
CA GLY A 160 10.94 12.92 -11.37
C GLY A 160 10.98 13.50 -9.95
N ALA A 161 10.91 12.66 -8.90
CA ALA A 161 10.98 13.12 -7.52
C ALA A 161 12.34 13.76 -7.17
N LYS A 162 12.35 14.76 -6.28
CA LYS A 162 13.59 15.46 -5.88
C LYS A 162 14.58 14.52 -5.21
N ARG A 163 14.06 13.55 -4.45
CA ARG A 163 14.82 12.49 -3.79
C ARG A 163 14.59 11.13 -4.45
N CYS A 164 14.58 11.10 -5.78
CA CYS A 164 14.50 9.87 -6.56
C CYS A 164 15.63 8.91 -6.17
N ARG A 165 15.33 7.61 -6.11
CA ARG A 165 16.32 6.54 -5.92
C ARG A 165 17.11 6.20 -7.18
N SER A 166 16.71 6.76 -8.33
CA SER A 166 17.15 6.37 -9.68
C SER A 166 16.79 4.93 -10.09
N THR A 167 16.23 4.14 -9.18
CA THR A 167 15.67 2.81 -9.40
C THR A 167 14.33 2.67 -8.68
N MET A 168 13.44 1.81 -9.18
CA MET A 168 12.19 1.42 -8.52
C MET A 168 12.40 0.43 -7.38
N LEU A 169 13.60 -0.14 -7.29
CA LEU A 169 13.99 -1.11 -6.27
C LEU A 169 14.19 -0.46 -4.89
N ASP A 170 14.04 -1.28 -3.85
CA ASP A 170 14.34 -0.90 -2.47
C ASP A 170 15.81 -0.52 -2.29
N ARG A 171 16.07 0.40 -1.35
CA ARG A 171 17.43 0.94 -1.14
C ARG A 171 18.42 -0.08 -0.60
N GLU A 172 17.93 -1.09 0.11
CA GLU A 172 18.76 -2.12 0.73
C GLU A 172 18.29 -3.50 0.26
N PRO A 173 19.22 -4.40 -0.13
CA PRO A 173 18.90 -5.78 -0.47
C PRO A 173 18.23 -6.54 0.67
N LEU A 174 17.32 -7.45 0.29
CA LEU A 174 16.50 -8.21 1.22
C LEU A 174 17.33 -9.19 2.07
N ASP A 175 18.34 -9.86 1.52
CA ASP A 175 19.26 -10.76 2.21
C ASP A 175 20.05 -10.03 3.29
N LEU A 176 20.50 -8.81 3.00
CA LEU A 176 21.23 -7.99 3.96
C LEU A 176 20.31 -7.53 5.10
N ILE A 177 19.08 -7.13 4.79
CA ILE A 177 18.04 -6.83 5.79
C ILE A 177 17.80 -8.04 6.68
N LYS A 178 17.53 -9.22 6.10
CA LYS A 178 17.30 -10.50 6.81
C LYS A 178 18.49 -10.85 7.72
N LYS A 179 19.73 -10.68 7.24
CA LYS A 179 20.96 -10.93 8.01
C LYS A 179 21.08 -10.00 9.22
N LYS A 180 20.84 -8.70 9.05
CA LYS A 180 20.83 -7.72 10.16
C LYS A 180 19.77 -8.06 11.20
N GLN A 181 18.55 -8.40 10.77
CA GLN A 181 17.45 -8.79 11.66
C GLN A 181 17.80 -10.05 12.48
N LYS A 182 18.36 -11.08 11.85
CA LYS A 182 18.81 -12.31 12.52
C LYS A 182 19.90 -12.02 13.57
N LEU A 183 20.88 -11.18 13.24
CA LEU A 183 21.92 -10.79 14.18
C LEU A 183 21.36 -10.02 15.38
N ALA A 184 20.41 -9.10 15.15
CA ALA A 184 19.74 -8.35 16.21
C ALA A 184 18.93 -9.28 17.14
N ALA A 185 18.18 -10.23 16.57
CA ALA A 185 17.43 -11.23 17.33
C ALA A 185 18.35 -12.08 18.22
N SER A 186 19.47 -12.56 17.68
CA SER A 186 20.48 -13.34 18.43
C SER A 186 21.08 -12.53 19.58
N LYS A 187 21.45 -11.26 19.36
CA LYS A 187 21.95 -10.36 20.42
C LYS A 187 20.91 -10.15 21.53
N ARG A 188 19.63 -9.97 21.16
CA ARG A 188 18.52 -9.83 22.13
C ARG A 188 18.33 -11.09 22.96
N ALA A 189 18.38 -12.27 22.34
CA ALA A 189 18.28 -13.56 23.02
C ALA A 189 19.45 -13.78 24.00
N ALA A 190 20.68 -13.46 23.60
CA ALA A 190 21.86 -13.56 24.46
C ALA A 190 21.78 -12.64 25.69
N ARG A 191 21.33 -11.38 25.50
CA ARG A 191 21.09 -10.44 26.61
C ARG A 191 20.01 -10.96 27.57
N LYS A 192 18.90 -11.52 27.06
CA LYS A 192 17.84 -12.11 27.88
C LYS A 192 18.36 -13.30 28.70
N LYS A 193 19.14 -14.21 28.10
CA LYS A 193 19.78 -15.33 28.81
C LYS A 193 20.74 -14.85 29.91
N LYS A 194 21.56 -13.83 29.64
CA LYS A 194 22.48 -13.25 30.64
C LYS A 194 21.73 -12.59 31.81
N SER A 195 20.62 -11.90 31.54
CA SER A 195 19.76 -11.32 32.58
C SER A 195 19.07 -12.38 33.44
N LEU A 196 18.55 -13.46 32.83
CA LEU A 196 17.92 -14.56 33.55
C LEU A 196 18.92 -15.29 34.46
N ARG A 197 20.14 -15.58 33.98
CA ARG A 197 21.23 -16.17 34.78
C ARG A 197 21.65 -15.29 35.95
N LYS A 198 21.69 -13.95 35.78
CA LYS A 198 21.97 -13.03 36.88
C LYS A 198 20.87 -13.02 37.95
N LYS A 199 19.59 -13.09 37.55
CA LYS A 199 18.46 -13.15 38.48
C LYS A 199 18.40 -14.47 39.25
N SER A 200 18.75 -15.60 38.61
CA SER A 200 18.80 -16.89 39.32
C SER A 200 19.94 -16.95 40.34
N HIS A 201 21.12 -16.37 40.03
CA HIS A 201 22.22 -16.30 40.99
C HIS A 201 21.98 -15.35 42.16
N ALA A 202 21.18 -14.29 41.97
CA ALA A 202 20.82 -13.37 43.06
C ALA A 202 19.73 -13.91 44.00
N LYS A 203 19.02 -14.97 43.62
CA LYS A 203 17.95 -15.61 44.41
C LYS A 203 18.42 -16.85 45.19
N ALA A 204 19.63 -17.31 44.92
CA ALA A 204 20.27 -18.48 45.53
C ALA A 204 21.34 -18.08 46.58
N LYS A 205 21.45 -16.79 46.88
CA LYS A 205 22.17 -16.21 48.01
C LYS A 205 21.15 -15.55 48.93
#